data_AF-A0A819T1U6-F1
#
_entry.id   AF-A0A819T1U6-F1
#
_cell.length_a   1.000
_cell.length_b   1.000
_cell.length_c   1.000
_cell.angle_alpha   90.00
_cell.angle_beta   90.00
_cell.angle_gamma   90.00
#
_symmetry.space_group_name_H-M   'P 1'
#
loop_
_entity.id
_entity.type
_entity.pdbx_description
1 polymer ?
#
loop_
_entity_poly.entity_id
_entity_poly.type
_entity_poly.pdbx_seq_one_letter_code
_entity_poly.pdbx_strand_id
1 'polypeptide(L)'
;MASGQTSSLFIDNAHKILSVDVPNYNHDTLNKLLTSVGVKSHGTITFSDDKSHQADFIRIPNDAPVMHVQEFLNRHWFAERPSLVISITGGGKQYSMTPRLLRALRRGLLKVARTTGAWIITGGMNTGIMKLVGEIVQINPDRFRPIPLIGIATWGCVSGRQDLDVHGSCVHYAESHSNIKGEAPLEPNHTKFIFVDDGSEKKYGREIAFRAKLEQAMSGRFFSSKATTNSLNQYASLCEASSLRSENSGSYENLILFINNNFSSDIDPVPVVLLVVEGGPNTVRRVKEAVVENNIPVVFLEGTGHCCNLFAKAFHLYNQYRTKIESDDETPSNIDPVILTKRYDELKIKLREELKEELRAISDSNERPRTTDNSAHSVDKTDYFELVYECIHTRRNFLNVISLSSHQSVEPDIDLVILQTLLNATSGIDECKTNMQRKREQLHLALEWNRVDVARNYIMRNEADWNIDLNDLFLLALIRNQTAFVKLFLDHDFSLTDLFRDVDKLLTLYNHEKKETHDLVQDSHDTLRTLYKERIQPLIGGFFEVDTALSQKDSTLNPESKNESDDELGSCCGLRRYHSPPGSNHGGSVRSEVN
;
A
#
# COMPACT_ATOMS: atom_id res chain seq x y z
N MET A 1 -33.43 -43.13 2.03
CA MET A 1 -32.20 -43.34 2.83
C MET A 1 -31.00 -43.34 1.88
N ALA A 2 -30.49 -42.16 1.51
CA ALA A 2 -29.21 -41.97 0.81
C ALA A 2 -28.91 -40.46 0.63
N SER A 3 -29.02 -39.67 1.71
CA SER A 3 -28.69 -38.23 1.69
C SER A 3 -27.99 -37.77 2.96
N GLY A 4 -27.39 -38.69 3.72
CA GLY A 4 -26.84 -38.42 5.06
C GLY A 4 -25.37 -38.79 5.25
N GLN A 5 -24.61 -39.07 4.19
CA GLN A 5 -23.21 -39.49 4.30
C GLN A 5 -22.19 -38.62 3.53
N THR A 6 -22.63 -37.60 2.78
CA THR A 6 -21.71 -36.68 2.08
C THR A 6 -21.45 -35.37 2.82
N SER A 7 -22.22 -35.07 3.88
CA SER A 7 -22.04 -33.86 4.69
C SER A 7 -21.03 -34.01 5.82
N SER A 8 -20.67 -35.24 6.26
CA SER A 8 -19.64 -35.41 7.30
C SER A 8 -18.20 -35.32 6.76
N LEU A 9 -17.95 -35.77 5.52
CA LEU A 9 -16.62 -35.71 4.90
C LEU A 9 -16.16 -34.27 4.55
N PHE A 10 -17.09 -33.33 4.34
CA PHE A 10 -16.74 -31.92 4.11
C PHE A 10 -16.49 -31.12 5.39
N ILE A 11 -17.08 -31.53 6.52
CA ILE A 11 -16.87 -30.87 7.82
C ILE A 11 -15.58 -31.34 8.47
N ASP A 12 -15.22 -32.63 8.34
CA ASP A 12 -13.97 -33.15 8.89
C ASP A 12 -12.72 -32.63 8.15
N ASN A 13 -12.83 -32.33 6.84
CA ASN A 13 -11.75 -31.67 6.10
C ASN A 13 -11.65 -30.16 6.38
N ALA A 14 -12.74 -29.48 6.72
CA ALA A 14 -12.68 -28.07 7.14
C ALA A 14 -11.96 -27.90 8.49
N HIS A 15 -12.08 -28.87 9.39
CA HIS A 15 -11.32 -28.88 10.66
C HIS A 15 -9.83 -29.20 10.48
N LYS A 16 -9.42 -29.84 9.39
CA LYS A 16 -8.00 -30.04 9.03
C LYS A 16 -7.39 -28.89 8.23
N ILE A 17 -8.19 -28.07 7.58
CA ILE A 17 -7.73 -26.92 6.76
C ILE A 17 -7.62 -25.62 7.60
N LEU A 18 -8.23 -25.58 8.80
CA LEU A 18 -8.16 -24.43 9.71
C LEU A 18 -7.07 -24.53 10.79
N SER A 19 -6.33 -25.64 10.88
CA SER A 19 -4.98 -25.60 11.44
C SER A 19 -4.04 -25.18 10.32
N VAL A 20 -3.96 -23.87 10.07
CA VAL A 20 -2.71 -23.34 9.51
C VAL A 20 -1.68 -23.67 10.56
N ASP A 21 -0.94 -24.76 10.33
CA ASP A 21 0.30 -25.01 11.03
C ASP A 21 1.12 -23.74 10.83
N VAL A 22 1.19 -22.91 11.89
CA VAL A 22 2.18 -21.85 12.00
C VAL A 22 3.49 -22.55 11.61
N PRO A 23 4.24 -22.04 10.61
CA PRO A 23 5.43 -22.73 10.12
C PRO A 23 6.23 -23.14 11.33
N ASN A 24 6.65 -24.41 11.41
CA ASN A 24 7.33 -24.99 12.54
C ASN A 24 8.65 -24.24 12.75
N TYR A 25 8.56 -23.07 13.38
CA TYR A 25 9.58 -22.06 13.42
C TYR A 25 10.53 -22.52 14.50
N ASN A 26 11.73 -22.88 14.06
CA ASN A 26 12.79 -23.36 14.94
C ASN A 26 12.90 -22.39 16.14
N HIS A 27 12.70 -22.88 17.37
CA HIS A 27 12.70 -22.07 18.59
C HIS A 27 13.97 -21.17 18.68
N ASP A 28 15.08 -21.65 18.12
CA ASP A 28 16.34 -20.94 18.01
C ASP A 28 16.25 -19.66 17.15
N THR A 29 15.45 -19.67 16.08
CA THR A 29 15.26 -18.50 15.20
C THR A 29 14.49 -17.41 15.90
N LEU A 30 13.42 -17.77 16.62
CA LEU A 30 12.63 -16.82 17.42
C LEU A 30 13.49 -16.21 18.54
N ASN A 31 14.23 -17.03 19.28
CA ASN A 31 15.11 -16.56 20.36
C ASN A 31 16.20 -15.60 19.85
N LYS A 32 16.77 -15.87 18.67
CA LYS A 32 17.72 -14.98 18.00
C LYS A 32 17.08 -13.63 17.65
N LEU A 33 15.85 -13.63 17.11
CA LEU A 33 15.13 -12.40 16.76
C LEU A 33 14.70 -11.59 17.99
N LEU A 34 14.21 -12.25 19.05
CA LEU A 34 13.91 -11.59 20.31
C LEU A 34 15.15 -10.92 20.90
N THR A 35 16.31 -11.58 20.81
CA THR A 35 17.60 -11.02 21.25
C THR A 35 18.05 -9.86 20.37
N SER A 36 17.89 -9.95 19.04
CA SER A 36 18.31 -8.89 18.11
C SER A 36 17.43 -7.63 18.22
N VAL A 37 16.16 -7.78 18.60
CA VAL A 37 15.26 -6.67 18.95
C VAL A 37 15.58 -6.09 20.34
N GLY A 38 16.15 -6.89 21.23
CA GLY A 38 16.39 -6.51 22.64
C GLY A 38 15.13 -6.64 23.50
N VAL A 39 14.28 -7.63 23.24
CA VAL A 39 13.02 -7.84 23.97
C VAL A 39 13.30 -8.11 25.45
N LYS A 40 12.72 -7.27 26.32
CA LYS A 40 12.86 -7.35 27.78
C LYS A 40 11.86 -8.32 28.41
N SER A 41 10.63 -8.35 27.92
CA SER A 41 9.57 -9.26 28.35
C SER A 41 8.64 -9.53 27.16
N HIS A 42 8.00 -10.69 27.13
CA HIS A 42 7.05 -11.05 26.08
C HIS A 42 6.09 -12.14 26.56
N GLY A 43 4.93 -12.24 25.94
CA GLY A 43 3.94 -13.25 26.28
C GLY A 43 2.61 -12.99 25.62
N THR A 44 1.55 -13.54 26.21
CA THR A 44 0.18 -13.37 25.74
C THR A 44 -0.68 -12.84 26.88
N ILE A 45 -1.59 -11.92 26.59
CA ILE A 45 -2.53 -11.30 27.53
C ILE A 45 -3.91 -11.87 27.28
N THR A 46 -4.60 -12.30 28.33
CA THR A 46 -6.04 -12.59 28.32
C THR A 46 -6.77 -11.53 29.13
N PHE A 47 -7.77 -10.88 28.52
CA PHE A 47 -8.59 -9.86 29.18
C PHE A 47 -9.86 -10.41 29.85
N SER A 48 -10.20 -11.66 29.52
CA SER A 48 -11.40 -12.36 30.03
C SER A 48 -11.04 -13.77 30.47
N ASP A 49 -11.78 -14.29 31.46
CA ASP A 49 -11.56 -15.62 32.03
C ASP A 49 -11.82 -16.75 31.01
N ASP A 50 -12.70 -16.49 30.03
CA ASP A 50 -13.04 -17.42 28.97
C ASP A 50 -11.97 -17.54 27.88
N LYS A 51 -10.89 -16.73 27.96
CA LYS A 51 -9.80 -16.64 26.98
C LYS A 51 -10.28 -16.43 25.54
N SER A 52 -11.49 -15.89 25.36
CA SER A 52 -12.09 -15.68 24.04
C SER A 52 -11.34 -14.65 23.20
N HIS A 53 -10.64 -13.73 23.87
CA HIS A 53 -9.79 -12.74 23.24
C HIS A 53 -8.40 -12.72 23.88
N GLN A 54 -7.38 -12.90 23.04
CA GLN A 54 -5.97 -12.93 23.43
C GLN A 54 -5.17 -11.91 22.62
N ALA A 55 -4.18 -11.30 23.26
CA ALA A 55 -3.26 -10.38 22.62
C ALA A 55 -1.81 -10.73 22.93
N ASP A 56 -0.98 -10.90 21.91
CA ASP A 56 0.45 -11.12 22.14
C ASP A 56 1.15 -9.79 22.39
N PHE A 57 2.20 -9.80 23.20
CA PHE A 57 2.96 -8.59 23.49
C PHE A 57 4.46 -8.82 23.52
N ILE A 58 5.19 -7.75 23.20
CA ILE A 58 6.63 -7.62 23.43
C ILE A 58 6.91 -6.29 24.13
N ARG A 59 7.85 -6.29 25.07
CA ARG A 59 8.43 -5.09 25.67
C ARG A 59 9.82 -4.89 25.11
N ILE A 60 10.06 -3.72 24.54
CA ILE A 60 11.29 -3.36 23.84
C ILE A 60 11.87 -2.06 24.40
N PRO A 61 13.19 -1.86 24.35
CA PRO A 61 13.78 -0.58 24.70
C PRO A 61 13.40 0.49 23.66
N ASN A 62 13.42 1.77 24.05
CA ASN A 62 13.04 2.88 23.17
C ASN A 62 13.96 3.10 21.96
N ASP A 63 15.18 2.57 22.01
CA ASP A 63 16.19 2.59 20.96
C ASP A 63 16.28 1.27 20.18
N ALA A 64 15.32 0.36 20.36
CA ALA A 64 15.27 -0.92 19.67
C ALA A 64 15.41 -0.75 18.13
N PRO A 65 16.22 -1.60 17.47
CA PRO A 65 16.43 -1.50 16.04
C PRO A 65 15.16 -1.85 15.27
N VAL A 66 14.58 -0.84 14.62
CA VAL A 66 13.28 -0.92 13.93
C VAL A 66 13.26 -2.00 12.84
N MET A 67 14.37 -2.21 12.13
CA MET A 67 14.48 -3.25 11.11
C MET A 67 14.22 -4.65 11.67
N HIS A 68 14.76 -4.95 12.86
CA HIS A 68 14.52 -6.25 13.51
C HIS A 68 13.09 -6.34 14.06
N VAL A 69 12.51 -5.22 14.51
CA VAL A 69 11.10 -5.20 14.92
C VAL A 69 10.19 -5.49 13.74
N GLN A 70 10.39 -4.82 12.60
CA GLN A 70 9.62 -5.06 11.38
C GLN A 70 9.74 -6.52 10.92
N GLU A 71 10.95 -7.07 10.94
CA GLU A 71 11.17 -8.48 10.62
C GLU A 71 10.41 -9.42 11.57
N PHE A 72 10.45 -9.13 12.88
CA PHE A 72 9.69 -9.88 13.87
C PHE A 72 8.18 -9.82 13.60
N LEU A 73 7.65 -8.65 13.26
CA LEU A 73 6.23 -8.49 12.92
C LEU A 73 5.87 -9.37 11.70
N ASN A 74 6.66 -9.29 10.63
CA ASN A 74 6.39 -9.98 9.38
C ASN A 74 6.55 -11.50 9.47
N ARG A 75 7.47 -12.00 10.31
CA ARG A 75 7.79 -13.43 10.37
C ARG A 75 7.09 -14.19 11.49
N HIS A 76 6.74 -13.52 12.59
CA HIS A 76 6.29 -14.20 13.80
C HIS A 76 4.91 -13.78 14.29
N TRP A 77 4.53 -12.51 14.15
CA TRP A 77 3.21 -12.07 14.62
C TRP A 77 2.11 -12.19 13.59
N PHE A 78 2.46 -12.14 12.31
CA PHE A 78 1.50 -12.18 11.22
C PHE A 78 1.92 -13.23 10.19
N ALA A 79 0.94 -14.03 9.76
CA ALA A 79 1.13 -15.01 8.70
C ALA A 79 1.17 -14.35 7.32
N GLU A 80 0.47 -13.22 7.16
CA GLU A 80 0.36 -12.46 5.92
C GLU A 80 0.80 -11.01 6.14
N ARG A 81 1.53 -10.48 5.15
CA ARG A 81 1.99 -9.10 5.10
C ARG A 81 0.82 -8.15 4.79
N PRO A 82 0.77 -6.92 5.35
CA PRO A 82 -0.30 -5.99 5.04
C PRO A 82 -0.07 -5.36 3.66
N SER A 83 -1.15 -5.18 2.90
CA SER A 83 -1.15 -4.34 1.69
C SER A 83 -1.24 -2.83 2.01
N LEU A 84 -1.54 -2.49 3.26
CA LEU A 84 -1.74 -1.13 3.77
C LEU A 84 -1.56 -1.09 5.29
N VAL A 85 -0.90 -0.05 5.80
CA VAL A 85 -0.88 0.25 7.25
C VAL A 85 -1.63 1.55 7.51
N ILE A 86 -2.61 1.50 8.41
CA ILE A 86 -3.38 2.65 8.87
C ILE A 86 -2.92 2.99 10.29
N SER A 87 -2.12 4.05 10.41
CA SER A 87 -1.71 4.59 11.69
C SER A 87 -2.77 5.59 12.18
N ILE A 88 -3.38 5.33 13.33
CA ILE A 88 -4.41 6.22 13.89
C ILE A 88 -3.83 6.96 15.10
N THR A 89 -3.89 8.29 15.06
CA THR A 89 -3.45 9.14 16.16
C THR A 89 -4.55 10.10 16.57
N GLY A 90 -4.58 10.44 17.86
CA GLY A 90 -5.57 11.33 18.45
C GLY A 90 -5.26 11.65 19.90
N GLY A 91 -6.09 12.50 20.49
CA GLY A 91 -6.01 12.85 21.90
C GLY A 91 -6.34 11.66 22.80
N GLY A 92 -5.64 11.57 23.94
CA GLY A 92 -5.98 10.64 25.02
C GLY A 92 -7.13 11.12 25.91
N LYS A 93 -7.76 12.26 25.57
CA LYS A 93 -8.91 12.83 26.28
C LYS A 93 -10.22 12.39 25.60
N GLN A 94 -11.34 12.73 26.22
CA GLN A 94 -12.67 12.42 25.72
C GLN A 94 -12.94 13.24 24.45
N TYR A 95 -13.08 12.57 23.31
CA TYR A 95 -13.33 13.19 22.01
C TYR A 95 -14.80 13.59 21.88
N SER A 96 -15.07 14.70 21.19
CA SER A 96 -16.42 15.10 20.80
C SER A 96 -16.58 14.84 19.31
N MET A 97 -17.44 13.89 18.95
CA MET A 97 -17.69 13.52 17.57
C MET A 97 -19.19 13.44 17.31
N THR A 98 -19.65 13.97 16.18
CA THR A 98 -21.06 13.86 15.81
C THR A 98 -21.45 12.40 15.54
N PRO A 99 -22.69 11.97 15.83
CA PRO A 99 -23.12 10.60 15.55
C PRO A 99 -23.03 10.21 14.07
N ARG A 100 -23.09 11.20 13.16
CA ARG A 100 -22.89 10.97 11.72
C ARG A 100 -21.43 10.64 11.40
N LEU A 101 -20.48 11.43 11.92
CA LEU A 101 -19.05 11.16 11.74
C LEU A 101 -18.64 9.83 12.33
N LEU A 102 -19.16 9.52 13.52
CA LEU A 102 -18.88 8.26 14.19
C LEU A 102 -19.31 7.07 13.33
N ARG A 103 -20.53 7.10 12.77
CA ARG A 103 -21.02 6.04 11.89
C ARG A 103 -20.21 5.93 10.59
N ALA A 104 -19.85 7.06 10.00
CA ALA A 104 -18.98 7.09 8.81
C ALA A 104 -17.59 6.49 9.11
N LEU A 105 -17.00 6.81 10.27
CA LEU A 105 -15.73 6.23 10.73
C LEU A 105 -15.82 4.74 11.01
N ARG A 106 -16.87 4.28 11.72
CA ARG A 106 -17.08 2.84 11.96
C ARG A 106 -17.16 2.07 10.64
N ARG A 107 -17.97 2.56 9.70
CA ARG A 107 -18.18 1.91 8.40
C ARG A 107 -16.92 1.94 7.55
N GLY A 108 -16.32 3.11 7.36
CA GLY A 108 -15.18 3.29 6.47
C GLY A 108 -13.92 2.60 6.98
N LEU A 109 -13.60 2.71 8.28
CA LEU A 109 -12.43 2.05 8.85
C LEU A 109 -12.53 0.53 8.76
N LEU A 110 -13.69 -0.05 9.10
CA LEU A 110 -13.91 -1.49 9.00
C LEU A 110 -13.87 -1.96 7.53
N LYS A 111 -14.46 -1.19 6.62
CA LYS A 111 -14.47 -1.51 5.18
C LYS A 111 -13.06 -1.49 4.58
N VAL A 112 -12.27 -0.44 4.82
CA VAL A 112 -10.89 -0.38 4.30
C VAL A 112 -10.03 -1.50 4.86
N ALA A 113 -10.07 -1.73 6.17
CA ALA A 113 -9.24 -2.75 6.81
C ALA A 113 -9.53 -4.16 6.27
N ARG A 114 -10.80 -4.50 6.04
CA ARG A 114 -11.20 -5.81 5.51
C ARG A 114 -10.94 -5.98 4.02
N THR A 115 -11.17 -4.92 3.23
CA THR A 115 -11.02 -5.01 1.77
C THR A 115 -9.56 -5.08 1.36
N THR A 116 -8.67 -4.38 2.06
CA THR A 116 -7.24 -4.39 1.74
C THR A 116 -6.46 -5.42 2.56
N GLY A 117 -6.95 -5.86 3.73
CA GLY A 117 -6.13 -6.61 4.67
C GLY A 117 -5.15 -5.71 5.40
N ALA A 118 -5.59 -4.50 5.77
CA ALA A 118 -4.71 -3.51 6.41
C ALA A 118 -4.40 -3.87 7.87
N TRP A 119 -3.19 -3.50 8.31
CA TRP A 119 -2.89 -3.40 9.73
C TRP A 119 -3.31 -2.04 10.27
N ILE A 120 -3.89 -2.03 11.47
CA ILE A 120 -4.25 -0.81 12.18
C ILE A 120 -3.30 -0.62 13.36
N ILE A 121 -2.63 0.52 13.43
CA ILE A 121 -1.72 0.87 14.52
C ILE A 121 -2.32 2.01 15.35
N THR A 122 -2.42 1.81 16.66
CA THR A 122 -2.87 2.83 17.62
C THR A 122 -1.92 2.93 18.82
N GLY A 123 -2.25 3.77 19.81
CA GLY A 123 -1.51 3.83 21.07
C GLY A 123 -1.84 2.72 22.08
N GLY A 124 -2.80 1.83 21.81
CA GLY A 124 -3.11 0.64 22.61
C GLY A 124 -3.77 0.85 23.98
N MET A 125 -3.89 2.09 24.45
CA MET A 125 -4.50 2.37 25.76
C MET A 125 -6.03 2.46 25.67
N ASN A 126 -6.77 2.08 26.71
CA ASN A 126 -8.24 2.14 26.78
C ASN A 126 -8.76 3.57 27.04
N THR A 127 -8.32 4.54 26.23
CA THR A 127 -8.67 5.95 26.37
C THR A 127 -8.83 6.62 25.00
N GLY A 128 -9.66 7.67 24.93
CA GLY A 128 -9.83 8.50 23.74
C GLY A 128 -10.11 7.68 22.46
N ILE A 129 -9.44 8.06 21.37
CA ILE A 129 -9.63 7.43 20.05
C ILE A 129 -9.25 5.93 20.04
N MET A 130 -8.30 5.51 20.88
CA MET A 130 -7.79 4.14 20.89
C MET A 130 -8.88 3.16 21.34
N LYS A 131 -9.65 3.54 22.37
CA LYS A 131 -10.85 2.81 22.80
C LYS A 131 -11.87 2.68 21.67
N LEU A 132 -12.17 3.79 20.99
CA LEU A 132 -13.15 3.77 19.90
C LEU A 132 -12.73 2.83 18.76
N VAL A 133 -11.45 2.81 18.40
CA VAL A 133 -10.94 1.92 17.35
C VAL A 133 -11.08 0.45 17.78
N GLY A 134 -10.79 0.13 19.05
CA GLY A 134 -11.02 -1.20 19.61
C GLY A 134 -12.49 -1.64 19.47
N GLU A 135 -13.43 -0.78 19.87
CA GLU A 135 -14.86 -1.03 19.71
C GLU A 135 -15.28 -1.20 18.24
N ILE A 136 -14.68 -0.45 17.30
CA ILE A 136 -14.97 -0.58 15.86
C ILE A 136 -14.52 -1.95 15.34
N VAL A 137 -13.31 -2.37 15.70
CA VAL A 137 -12.73 -3.65 15.24
C VAL A 137 -13.48 -4.83 15.85
N GLN A 138 -13.96 -4.71 17.09
CA GLN A 138 -14.77 -5.75 17.76
C GLN A 138 -16.07 -6.08 17.01
N ILE A 139 -16.66 -5.09 16.31
CA ILE A 139 -17.90 -5.25 15.53
C ILE A 139 -17.65 -6.03 14.23
N ASN A 140 -16.40 -6.38 13.89
CA ASN A 140 -16.09 -7.13 12.68
C ASN A 140 -16.93 -8.43 12.61
N PRO A 141 -17.83 -8.57 11.61
CA PRO A 141 -18.68 -9.76 11.51
C PRO A 141 -17.90 -11.01 11.09
N ASP A 142 -16.72 -10.83 10.47
CA ASP A 142 -15.88 -11.93 10.02
C ASP A 142 -14.86 -12.31 11.12
N ARG A 143 -15.26 -13.29 11.94
CA ARG A 143 -14.40 -13.82 13.01
C ARG A 143 -13.25 -14.68 12.50
N PHE A 144 -13.31 -15.18 11.27
CA PHE A 144 -12.26 -16.03 10.69
C PHE A 144 -11.08 -15.21 10.17
N ARG A 145 -11.31 -13.93 9.84
CA ARG A 145 -10.27 -12.98 9.44
C ARG A 145 -10.25 -11.79 10.40
N PRO A 146 -9.66 -11.96 11.61
CA PRO A 146 -9.53 -10.86 12.55
C PRO A 146 -8.64 -9.77 11.95
N ILE A 147 -8.99 -8.51 12.21
CA ILE A 147 -8.22 -7.36 11.73
C ILE A 147 -7.01 -7.18 12.66
N PRO A 148 -5.77 -7.18 12.13
CA PRO A 148 -4.59 -6.86 12.92
C PRO A 148 -4.67 -5.47 13.54
N LEU A 149 -4.88 -5.43 14.85
CA LEU A 149 -4.94 -4.19 15.64
C LEU A 149 -3.77 -4.18 16.63
N ILE A 150 -2.79 -3.31 16.37
CA ILE A 150 -1.50 -3.22 17.07
C ILE A 150 -1.48 -1.98 17.96
N GLY A 151 -1.26 -2.18 19.26
CA GLY A 151 -1.14 -1.10 20.23
C GLY A 151 0.33 -0.82 20.54
N ILE A 152 0.84 0.37 20.20
CA ILE A 152 2.19 0.79 20.58
C ILE A 152 2.07 1.76 21.76
N ALA A 153 2.47 1.32 22.95
CA ALA A 153 2.27 2.06 24.19
C ALA A 153 3.58 2.29 24.94
N THR A 154 3.68 3.40 25.68
CA THR A 154 4.79 3.60 26.64
C THR A 154 4.60 2.68 27.84
N TRP A 155 5.56 1.78 28.09
CA TRP A 155 5.56 0.86 29.25
C TRP A 155 5.38 1.59 30.59
N GLY A 156 5.98 2.77 30.70
CA GLY A 156 5.88 3.69 31.83
C GLY A 156 4.45 4.05 32.27
N CYS A 157 3.49 3.95 31.37
CA CYS A 157 2.10 4.39 31.56
C CYS A 157 1.09 3.23 31.59
N VAL A 158 1.53 1.98 31.42
CA VAL A 158 0.66 0.81 31.47
C VAL A 158 0.31 0.51 32.92
N SER A 159 -0.99 0.51 33.22
CA SER A 159 -1.48 0.09 34.54
C SER A 159 -1.31 -1.41 34.74
N GLY A 160 -1.03 -1.88 35.96
CA GLY A 160 -0.85 -3.33 36.23
C GLY A 160 0.34 -3.98 35.50
N ARG A 161 1.28 -3.18 34.98
CA ARG A 161 2.42 -3.67 34.16
C ARG A 161 3.32 -4.66 34.88
N GLN A 162 3.31 -4.71 36.22
CA GLN A 162 4.11 -5.66 37.01
C GLN A 162 3.76 -7.12 36.65
N ASP A 163 2.50 -7.38 36.33
CA ASP A 163 2.03 -8.72 35.96
C ASP A 163 2.46 -9.12 34.55
N LEU A 164 2.84 -8.13 33.71
CA LEU A 164 3.27 -8.32 32.33
C LEU A 164 4.79 -8.52 32.18
N ASP A 165 5.55 -8.56 33.28
CA ASP A 165 7.00 -8.81 33.27
C ASP A 165 7.28 -10.32 33.24
N VAL A 166 6.89 -10.96 32.15
CA VAL A 166 7.00 -12.41 31.93
C VAL A 166 7.78 -12.74 30.65
N HIS A 167 8.20 -14.00 30.52
CA HIS A 167 8.87 -14.52 29.32
C HIS A 167 8.10 -15.73 28.78
N GLY A 168 7.35 -15.51 27.70
CA GLY A 168 6.57 -16.54 26.99
C GLY A 168 5.32 -17.04 27.72
N SER A 169 4.96 -16.44 28.86
CA SER A 169 3.81 -16.88 29.66
C SER A 169 2.52 -16.15 29.25
N CYS A 170 1.38 -16.82 29.47
CA CYS A 170 0.06 -16.21 29.34
C CYS A 170 -0.33 -15.54 30.67
N VAL A 171 -0.69 -14.26 30.63
CA VAL A 171 -1.03 -13.43 31.80
C VAL A 171 -2.48 -13.01 31.72
N HIS A 172 -3.22 -13.15 32.82
CA HIS A 172 -4.56 -12.59 32.95
C HIS A 172 -4.46 -11.13 33.40
N TYR A 173 -4.97 -10.21 32.58
CA TYR A 173 -4.94 -8.78 32.84
C TYR A 173 -6.31 -8.30 33.32
N ALA A 174 -6.42 -8.03 34.63
CA ALA A 174 -7.65 -7.52 35.23
C ALA A 174 -7.73 -5.98 35.06
N GLU A 175 -8.87 -5.47 34.59
CA GLU A 175 -9.06 -4.03 34.30
C GLU A 175 -9.10 -3.12 35.57
N SER A 176 -9.01 -3.70 36.76
CA SER A 176 -9.24 -3.05 38.06
C SER A 176 -8.16 -2.05 38.56
N HIS A 177 -7.22 -1.59 37.73
CA HIS A 177 -6.03 -0.86 38.19
C HIS A 177 -6.00 0.68 37.91
N SER A 178 -7.04 1.27 37.32
CA SER A 178 -6.90 2.57 36.65
C SER A 178 -7.19 3.87 37.45
N ASN A 179 -6.93 3.94 38.76
CA ASN A 179 -7.07 5.20 39.51
C ASN A 179 -5.73 5.93 39.76
N ILE A 180 -4.62 5.39 39.28
CA ILE A 180 -3.30 6.00 39.46
C ILE A 180 -3.05 7.05 38.38
N LYS A 181 -2.88 8.31 38.81
CA LYS A 181 -2.57 9.43 37.91
C LYS A 181 -1.29 9.13 37.13
N GLY A 182 -1.37 9.19 35.80
CA GLY A 182 -0.23 8.94 34.91
C GLY A 182 -0.18 7.54 34.33
N GLU A 183 -1.08 6.66 34.76
CA GLU A 183 -1.28 5.32 34.19
C GLU A 183 -2.64 5.24 33.50
N ALA A 184 -2.74 4.35 32.51
CA ALA A 184 -4.00 4.01 31.85
C ALA A 184 -4.06 2.49 31.59
N PRO A 185 -5.27 1.90 31.55
CA PRO A 185 -5.43 0.49 31.24
C PRO A 185 -5.20 0.22 29.75
N LEU A 186 -4.84 -1.02 29.41
CA LEU A 186 -4.77 -1.49 28.03
C LEU A 186 -6.17 -1.67 27.43
N GLU A 187 -6.30 -1.44 26.13
CA GLU A 187 -7.57 -1.63 25.43
C GLU A 187 -7.77 -3.12 25.07
N PRO A 188 -8.86 -3.76 25.50
CA PRO A 188 -8.99 -5.21 25.44
C PRO A 188 -9.18 -5.78 24.03
N ASN A 189 -9.62 -5.00 23.04
CA ASN A 189 -9.89 -5.50 21.69
C ASN A 189 -8.66 -5.48 20.76
N HIS A 190 -7.52 -4.98 21.21
CA HIS A 190 -6.27 -5.08 20.47
C HIS A 190 -5.80 -6.53 20.38
N THR A 191 -5.16 -6.86 19.26
CA THR A 191 -4.65 -8.22 18.97
C THR A 191 -3.18 -8.39 19.32
N LYS A 192 -2.43 -7.28 19.37
CA LYS A 192 -0.98 -7.25 19.59
C LYS A 192 -0.56 -5.97 20.32
N PHE A 193 0.48 -6.05 21.16
CA PHE A 193 1.01 -4.91 21.90
C PHE A 193 2.54 -4.80 21.83
N ILE A 194 3.03 -3.61 21.47
CA ILE A 194 4.45 -3.26 21.57
C ILE A 194 4.60 -2.25 22.70
N PHE A 195 5.24 -2.65 23.79
CA PHE A 195 5.55 -1.76 24.90
C PHE A 195 6.94 -1.15 24.73
N VAL A 196 6.98 0.16 24.55
CA VAL A 196 8.23 0.92 24.42
C VAL A 196 8.68 1.38 25.80
N ASP A 197 9.89 0.99 26.20
CA ASP A 197 10.42 1.22 27.53
C ASP A 197 11.71 2.07 27.49
N ASP A 198 11.60 3.31 27.97
CA ASP A 198 12.72 4.23 28.17
C ASP A 198 13.16 4.32 29.64
N GLY A 199 12.61 3.46 30.51
CA GLY A 199 12.83 3.49 31.96
C GLY A 199 12.08 4.61 32.69
N SER A 200 11.34 5.47 31.99
CA SER A 200 10.53 6.51 32.64
C SER A 200 9.20 5.95 33.13
N GLU A 201 8.68 6.53 34.22
CA GLU A 201 7.38 6.18 34.77
C GLU A 201 6.40 7.35 34.60
N LYS A 202 5.15 7.04 34.23
CA LYS A 202 4.04 8.00 34.16
C LYS A 202 4.29 9.20 33.24
N LYS A 203 5.20 9.05 32.28
CA LYS A 203 5.49 10.04 31.24
C LYS A 203 4.96 9.53 29.90
N TYR A 204 3.87 10.13 29.43
CA TYR A 204 3.26 9.80 28.14
C TYR A 204 4.13 10.24 26.97
N GLY A 205 3.96 9.58 25.82
CA GLY A 205 4.50 9.99 24.53
C GLY A 205 5.96 9.57 24.29
N ARG A 206 6.48 8.60 25.06
CA ARG A 206 7.82 8.04 24.82
C ARG A 206 7.85 7.11 23.63
N GLU A 207 6.70 6.58 23.24
CA GLU A 207 6.54 5.74 22.07
C GLU A 207 6.51 6.52 20.75
N ILE A 208 6.25 7.83 20.76
CA ILE A 208 5.96 8.63 19.55
C ILE A 208 7.09 8.54 18.52
N ALA A 209 8.34 8.72 18.96
CA ALA A 209 9.51 8.69 18.10
C ALA A 209 9.78 7.27 17.55
N PHE A 210 9.64 6.25 18.39
CA PHE A 210 9.78 4.85 17.96
C PHE A 210 8.71 4.51 16.91
N ARG A 211 7.45 4.86 17.19
CA ARG A 211 6.32 4.64 16.27
C ARG A 211 6.54 5.35 14.93
N ALA A 212 7.05 6.57 14.92
CA ALA A 212 7.37 7.30 13.69
C ALA A 212 8.43 6.58 12.85
N LYS A 213 9.51 6.10 13.49
CA LYS A 213 10.56 5.33 12.82
C LYS A 213 10.04 3.98 12.30
N LEU A 214 9.17 3.30 13.06
CA LEU A 214 8.54 2.05 12.62
C LEU A 214 7.64 2.26 11.40
N GLU A 215 6.78 3.28 11.43
CA GLU A 215 5.96 3.66 10.27
C GLU A 215 6.82 4.02 9.06
N GLN A 216 7.91 4.76 9.25
CA GLN A 216 8.86 5.09 8.19
C GLN A 216 9.53 3.84 7.61
N ALA A 217 9.94 2.88 8.45
CA ALA A 217 10.57 1.64 8.01
C ALA A 217 9.59 0.75 7.22
N MET A 218 8.34 0.64 7.68
CA MET A 218 7.28 -0.09 6.97
C MET A 218 6.91 0.57 5.64
N SER A 219 6.82 1.91 5.63
CA SER A 219 6.65 2.71 4.41
C SER A 219 7.84 2.58 3.47
N GLY A 220 9.03 2.31 4.02
CA GLY A 220 10.27 2.28 3.28
C GLY A 220 10.45 3.54 2.43
N ARG A 221 10.73 3.34 1.15
CA ARG A 221 10.82 4.41 0.15
C ARG A 221 9.56 4.49 -0.74
N PHE A 222 8.41 3.97 -0.31
CA PHE A 222 7.16 3.96 -1.10
C PHE A 222 6.85 5.32 -1.74
N PHE A 223 7.05 6.38 -0.95
CA PHE A 223 6.87 7.75 -1.37
C PHE A 223 8.19 8.53 -1.53
N SER A 224 9.26 7.88 -1.98
CA SER A 224 10.56 8.50 -2.23
C SER A 224 11.02 8.32 -3.68
N SER A 225 11.48 9.42 -4.28
CA SER A 225 11.94 9.50 -5.67
C SER A 225 13.04 8.49 -6.06
N LYS A 226 13.82 8.01 -5.09
CA LYS A 226 14.94 7.08 -5.32
C LYS A 226 14.57 5.59 -5.21
N ALA A 227 13.30 5.24 -4.96
CA ALA A 227 12.88 3.84 -4.86
C ALA A 227 12.61 3.22 -6.25
N THR A 228 11.95 3.98 -7.11
CA THR A 228 11.42 3.47 -8.39
C THR A 228 12.52 3.16 -9.41
N THR A 229 13.74 3.68 -9.22
CA THR A 229 14.85 3.44 -10.16
C THR A 229 15.64 2.17 -9.83
N ASN A 230 15.66 1.70 -8.58
CA ASN A 230 16.45 0.52 -8.22
C ASN A 230 15.76 -0.81 -8.59
N SER A 231 14.45 -0.92 -8.47
CA SER A 231 13.71 -2.12 -8.89
C SER A 231 13.56 -2.26 -10.40
N LEU A 232 13.82 -1.21 -11.19
CA LEU A 232 13.86 -1.30 -12.66
C LEU A 232 15.30 -1.41 -13.20
N ASN A 233 16.27 -0.68 -12.64
CA ASN A 233 17.65 -0.69 -13.15
C ASN A 233 18.48 -1.87 -12.67
N GLN A 234 18.18 -2.48 -11.51
CA GLN A 234 18.89 -3.67 -11.05
C GLN A 234 18.61 -4.90 -11.95
N TYR A 235 17.50 -4.88 -12.71
CA TYR A 235 17.13 -5.93 -13.66
C TYR A 235 17.67 -5.73 -15.07
N ALA A 236 17.88 -4.50 -15.51
CA ALA A 236 18.58 -4.25 -16.78
C ALA A 236 19.97 -4.91 -16.80
N SER A 237 20.70 -4.83 -15.67
CA SER A 237 22.01 -5.48 -15.51
C SER A 237 21.95 -7.00 -15.28
N LEU A 238 20.85 -7.54 -14.73
CA LEU A 238 20.66 -8.99 -14.60
C LEU A 238 20.28 -9.63 -15.94
N CYS A 239 19.46 -8.97 -16.77
CA CYS A 239 19.15 -9.38 -18.14
C CYS A 239 20.40 -9.42 -19.04
N GLU A 240 21.32 -8.47 -18.86
CA GLU A 240 22.64 -8.48 -19.53
C GLU A 240 23.50 -9.67 -19.08
N ALA A 241 23.43 -10.07 -17.80
CA ALA A 241 24.20 -11.20 -17.27
C ALA A 241 23.65 -12.58 -17.67
N SER A 242 22.34 -12.69 -17.91
CA SER A 242 21.68 -13.95 -18.37
C SER A 242 21.77 -14.20 -19.87
N SER A 243 22.17 -13.21 -20.67
CA SER A 243 22.40 -13.36 -22.12
C SER A 243 23.57 -14.30 -22.47
N LEU A 244 24.31 -14.82 -21.47
CA LEU A 244 25.46 -15.72 -21.63
C LEU A 244 25.19 -17.18 -21.20
N ARG A 245 23.96 -17.55 -20.81
CA ARG A 245 23.62 -18.95 -20.48
C ARG A 245 22.35 -19.41 -21.17
N SER A 246 22.53 -20.31 -22.14
CA SER A 246 21.55 -21.29 -22.65
C SER A 246 20.14 -20.76 -22.95
N GLU A 247 19.92 -20.45 -24.22
CA GLU A 247 18.59 -20.26 -24.81
C GLU A 247 17.74 -21.53 -24.63
N ASN A 248 16.81 -21.54 -23.66
CA ASN A 248 15.47 -22.20 -23.72
C ASN A 248 14.78 -22.42 -22.37
N SER A 249 15.38 -22.07 -21.22
CA SER A 249 14.71 -22.15 -19.91
C SER A 249 14.52 -20.81 -19.18
N GLY A 250 15.12 -19.73 -19.70
CA GLY A 250 15.21 -18.45 -18.99
C GLY A 250 13.96 -17.57 -18.97
N SER A 251 13.01 -17.72 -19.91
CA SER A 251 11.87 -16.78 -20.01
C SER A 251 10.91 -16.88 -18.81
N TYR A 252 10.63 -18.10 -18.36
CA TYR A 252 9.66 -18.38 -17.29
C TYR A 252 10.20 -18.13 -15.89
N GLU A 253 11.44 -18.52 -15.64
CA GLU A 253 12.10 -18.16 -14.38
C GLU A 253 12.26 -16.65 -14.29
N ASN A 254 12.58 -15.96 -15.38
CA ASN A 254 12.68 -14.50 -15.38
C ASN A 254 11.32 -13.82 -15.23
N LEU A 255 10.22 -14.35 -15.77
CA LEU A 255 8.88 -13.77 -15.62
C LEU A 255 8.25 -14.09 -14.26
N ILE A 256 8.48 -15.28 -13.71
CA ILE A 256 8.11 -15.64 -12.33
C ILE A 256 9.00 -14.90 -11.32
N LEU A 257 10.31 -14.70 -11.58
CA LEU A 257 11.17 -13.81 -10.79
C LEU A 257 10.77 -12.36 -11.00
N PHE A 258 10.30 -11.94 -12.17
CA PHE A 258 9.77 -10.60 -12.39
C PHE A 258 8.47 -10.40 -11.60
N ILE A 259 7.56 -11.37 -11.59
CA ILE A 259 6.33 -11.31 -10.79
C ILE A 259 6.66 -11.41 -9.29
N ASN A 260 7.47 -12.37 -8.88
CA ASN A 260 7.80 -12.58 -7.46
C ASN A 260 8.73 -11.50 -6.91
N ASN A 261 9.68 -10.97 -7.68
CA ASN A 261 10.57 -9.92 -7.21
C ASN A 261 10.02 -8.50 -7.41
N ASN A 262 9.04 -8.27 -8.29
CA ASN A 262 8.31 -6.99 -8.31
C ASN A 262 7.09 -6.99 -7.37
N PHE A 263 6.57 -8.16 -6.97
CA PHE A 263 5.31 -8.24 -6.21
C PHE A 263 5.37 -9.09 -4.92
N SER A 264 6.52 -9.63 -4.53
CA SER A 264 6.71 -10.42 -3.29
C SER A 264 8.17 -10.54 -2.87
N SER A 265 8.92 -9.44 -2.85
CA SER A 265 10.12 -9.42 -2.03
C SER A 265 9.69 -9.13 -0.57
N ASP A 266 10.27 -9.85 0.40
CA ASP A 266 10.08 -9.58 1.84
C ASP A 266 10.45 -8.13 2.25
N ILE A 267 10.96 -7.32 1.30
CA ILE A 267 11.56 -5.99 1.48
C ILE A 267 10.74 -4.89 0.76
N ASP A 268 9.70 -5.24 -0.02
CA ASP A 268 8.92 -4.23 -0.76
C ASP A 268 8.25 -3.22 0.18
N PRO A 269 8.11 -1.94 -0.14
CA PRO A 269 7.54 -0.96 0.79
C PRO A 269 5.99 -1.08 0.88
N VAL A 270 5.41 -0.94 2.09
CA VAL A 270 3.94 -0.95 2.29
C VAL A 270 3.41 0.49 2.35
N PRO A 271 2.33 0.86 1.66
CA PRO A 271 1.75 2.19 1.84
C PRO A 271 1.31 2.39 3.30
N VAL A 272 1.74 3.50 3.90
CA VAL A 272 1.33 3.91 5.24
C VAL A 272 0.53 5.21 5.15
N VAL A 273 -0.59 5.28 5.87
CA VAL A 273 -1.42 6.50 5.99
C VAL A 273 -1.66 6.83 7.45
N LEU A 274 -1.59 8.12 7.80
CA LEU A 274 -1.89 8.61 9.13
C LEU A 274 -3.32 9.19 9.17
N LEU A 275 -4.20 8.59 9.97
CA LEU A 275 -5.54 9.11 10.23
C LEU A 275 -5.54 9.88 11.56
N VAL A 276 -5.90 11.16 11.50
CA VAL A 276 -5.95 12.07 12.66
C VAL A 276 -7.41 12.37 13.00
N VAL A 277 -7.83 11.87 14.17
CA VAL A 277 -9.22 12.02 14.65
C VAL A 277 -9.33 13.05 15.78
N GLU A 278 -8.23 13.48 16.37
CA GLU A 278 -8.18 14.62 17.31
C GLU A 278 -6.70 14.99 17.42
N GLY A 279 -6.36 15.99 18.24
CA GLY A 279 -4.97 16.17 18.62
C GLY A 279 -4.73 17.48 19.34
N GLY A 280 -3.64 17.47 20.09
CA GLY A 280 -3.04 18.66 20.68
C GLY A 280 -1.70 19.01 20.04
N PRO A 281 -0.88 19.82 20.72
CA PRO A 281 0.47 20.19 20.33
C PRO A 281 1.37 19.08 19.79
N ASN A 282 1.38 17.93 20.47
CA ASN A 282 2.21 16.79 20.08
C ASN A 282 1.73 16.17 18.77
N THR A 283 0.42 16.18 18.51
CA THR A 283 -0.15 15.71 17.24
C THR A 283 0.28 16.60 16.08
N VAL A 284 0.32 17.92 16.26
CA VAL A 284 0.82 18.86 15.22
C VAL A 284 2.27 18.55 14.86
N ARG A 285 3.14 18.34 15.86
CA ARG A 285 4.55 17.95 15.61
C ARG A 285 4.64 16.62 14.87
N ARG A 286 3.82 15.64 15.26
CA ARG A 286 3.81 14.31 14.65
C ARG A 286 3.32 14.34 13.20
N VAL A 287 2.35 15.19 12.89
CA VAL A 287 1.89 15.43 11.52
C VAL A 287 3.01 16.03 10.68
N LYS A 288 3.75 17.01 11.20
CA LYS A 288 4.91 17.60 10.50
C LYS A 288 5.97 16.54 10.21
N GLU A 289 6.33 15.73 11.21
CA GLU A 289 7.28 14.63 11.04
C GLU A 289 6.78 13.61 10.00
N ALA A 290 5.50 13.22 10.07
CA ALA A 290 4.90 12.29 9.11
C ALA A 290 4.97 12.83 7.67
N VAL A 291 4.52 14.06 7.45
CA VAL A 291 4.40 14.65 6.12
C VAL A 291 5.75 15.02 5.54
N VAL A 292 6.58 15.74 6.29
CA VAL A 292 7.81 16.36 5.78
C VAL A 292 8.98 15.39 5.80
N GLU A 293 9.14 14.62 6.87
CA GLU A 293 10.33 13.78 7.10
C GLU A 293 10.10 12.35 6.61
N ASN A 294 8.91 11.78 6.89
CA ASN A 294 8.64 10.37 6.63
C ASN A 294 7.89 10.10 5.31
N ASN A 295 7.45 11.14 4.60
CA ASN A 295 6.62 11.02 3.39
C ASN A 295 5.36 10.18 3.63
N ILE A 296 4.67 10.39 4.75
CA ILE A 296 3.44 9.67 5.09
C ILE A 296 2.25 10.62 4.86
N PRO A 297 1.30 10.26 3.97
CA PRO A 297 0.08 11.03 3.78
C PRO A 297 -0.80 11.04 5.04
N VAL A 298 -1.51 12.14 5.25
CA VAL A 298 -2.31 12.41 6.44
C VAL A 298 -3.75 12.75 6.07
N VAL A 299 -4.69 12.09 6.73
CA VAL A 299 -6.12 12.36 6.64
C VAL A 299 -6.62 12.95 7.95
N PHE A 300 -7.22 14.14 7.89
CA PHE A 300 -7.82 14.80 9.05
C PHE A 300 -9.33 14.61 9.06
N LEU A 301 -9.90 14.27 10.22
CA LEU A 301 -11.34 14.35 10.44
C LEU A 301 -11.71 15.73 10.98
N GLU A 302 -12.37 16.56 10.18
CA GLU A 302 -12.80 17.88 10.62
C GLU A 302 -13.96 17.77 11.64
N GLY A 303 -13.96 18.66 12.62
CA GLY A 303 -15.02 18.75 13.64
C GLY A 303 -14.79 17.90 14.87
N THR A 304 -13.61 17.29 15.01
CA THR A 304 -13.33 16.35 16.10
C THR A 304 -12.34 16.87 17.16
N GLY A 305 -11.58 17.93 16.87
CA GLY A 305 -10.62 18.50 17.83
C GLY A 305 -9.78 19.66 17.30
N HIS A 306 -9.01 20.28 18.18
CA HIS A 306 -8.25 21.51 17.86
C HIS A 306 -7.21 21.31 16.75
N CYS A 307 -6.39 20.25 16.79
CA CYS A 307 -5.42 19.96 15.73
C CYS A 307 -6.10 19.73 14.38
N CYS A 308 -7.12 18.87 14.31
CA CYS A 308 -7.82 18.59 13.07
C CYS A 308 -8.50 19.84 12.49
N ASN A 309 -9.14 20.65 13.33
CA ASN A 309 -9.81 21.87 12.88
C ASN A 309 -8.81 22.93 12.41
N LEU A 310 -7.65 23.05 13.07
CA LEU A 310 -6.57 23.93 12.61
C LEU A 310 -6.10 23.53 11.22
N PHE A 311 -5.76 22.25 11.00
CA PHE A 311 -5.32 21.76 9.69
C PHE A 311 -6.42 21.84 8.64
N ALA A 312 -7.67 21.51 8.98
CA ALA A 312 -8.81 21.59 8.08
C ALA A 312 -9.03 23.02 7.58
N LYS A 313 -9.14 23.99 8.50
CA LYS A 313 -9.33 25.40 8.17
C LYS A 313 -8.14 25.94 7.36
N ALA A 314 -6.91 25.63 7.78
CA ALA A 314 -5.70 26.04 7.05
C ALA A 314 -5.67 25.46 5.62
N PHE A 315 -6.03 24.19 5.44
CA PHE A 315 -6.08 23.51 4.14
C PHE A 315 -7.13 24.12 3.22
N HIS A 316 -8.35 24.37 3.72
CA HIS A 316 -9.43 24.99 2.95
C HIS A 316 -9.08 26.42 2.52
N LEU A 317 -8.57 27.24 3.45
CA LEU A 317 -8.17 28.61 3.16
C LEU A 317 -7.00 28.65 2.17
N TYR A 318 -5.97 27.84 2.39
CA TYR A 318 -4.82 27.76 1.48
C TYR A 318 -5.27 27.39 0.06
N ASN A 319 -6.13 26.39 -0.08
CA ASN A 319 -6.66 25.98 -1.39
C ASN A 319 -7.50 27.08 -2.03
N GLN A 320 -8.36 27.74 -1.26
CA GLN A 320 -9.18 28.84 -1.76
C GLN A 320 -8.33 30.01 -2.26
N TYR A 321 -7.31 30.42 -1.51
CA TYR A 321 -6.42 31.50 -1.94
C TYR A 321 -5.53 31.10 -3.11
N ARG A 322 -5.02 29.87 -3.10
CA ARG A 322 -4.23 29.35 -4.22
C ARG A 322 -5.03 29.36 -5.52
N THR A 323 -6.29 28.92 -5.49
CA THR A 323 -7.15 28.98 -6.69
C THR A 323 -7.40 30.41 -7.17
N LYS A 324 -7.48 31.39 -6.27
CA LYS A 324 -7.60 32.81 -6.65
C LYS A 324 -6.32 33.31 -7.32
N ILE A 325 -5.16 32.99 -6.76
CA ILE A 325 -3.85 33.33 -7.33
C ILE A 325 -3.70 32.70 -8.73
N GLU A 326 -4.17 31.47 -8.92
CA GLU A 326 -4.13 30.76 -10.21
C GLU A 326 -5.19 31.26 -11.22
N SER A 327 -6.34 31.77 -10.75
CA SER A 327 -7.41 32.28 -11.63
C SER A 327 -7.21 33.73 -12.07
N ASP A 328 -6.46 34.52 -11.31
CA ASP A 328 -6.20 35.93 -11.63
C ASP A 328 -5.26 36.09 -12.84
N ASP A 329 -4.61 35.02 -13.31
CA ASP A 329 -3.66 35.06 -14.42
C ASP A 329 -4.07 34.11 -15.57
N GLU A 330 -4.09 34.62 -16.82
CA GLU A 330 -4.50 33.84 -18.00
C GLU A 330 -3.56 32.67 -18.35
N THR A 331 -2.32 32.63 -17.80
CA THR A 331 -1.38 31.49 -17.94
C THR A 331 -0.44 31.37 -16.72
N PRO A 332 -0.56 30.33 -15.86
CA PRO A 332 0.25 30.18 -14.64
C PRO A 332 1.77 30.01 -14.88
N SER A 333 2.16 29.57 -16.07
CA SER A 333 3.54 29.23 -16.43
C SER A 333 4.43 30.42 -16.82
N ASN A 334 3.88 31.64 -16.86
CA ASN A 334 4.58 32.84 -17.35
C ASN A 334 4.72 33.95 -16.29
N ILE A 335 4.37 33.67 -15.04
CA ILE A 335 4.40 34.65 -13.96
C ILE A 335 5.83 34.77 -13.44
N ASP A 336 6.30 36.01 -13.25
CA ASP A 336 7.59 36.29 -12.62
C ASP A 336 7.65 35.61 -11.23
N PRO A 337 8.65 34.76 -10.95
CA PRO A 337 8.85 34.11 -9.66
C PRO A 337 8.83 35.08 -8.47
N VAL A 338 9.27 36.33 -8.66
CA VAL A 338 9.26 37.36 -7.61
C VAL A 338 7.83 37.78 -7.25
N ILE A 339 6.95 37.92 -8.24
CA ILE A 339 5.54 38.29 -8.03
C ILE A 339 4.81 37.15 -7.34
N LEU A 340 5.06 35.91 -7.76
CA LEU A 340 4.50 34.72 -7.11
C LEU A 340 4.92 34.65 -5.64
N THR A 341 6.21 34.84 -5.36
CA THR A 341 6.74 34.84 -3.99
C THR A 341 6.02 35.88 -3.12
N LYS A 342 5.87 37.11 -3.63
CA LYS A 342 5.16 38.18 -2.91
C LYS A 342 3.69 37.82 -2.63
N ARG A 343 2.98 37.23 -3.60
CA ARG A 343 1.58 36.79 -3.41
C ARG A 343 1.49 35.68 -2.35
N TYR A 344 2.44 34.75 -2.31
CA TYR A 344 2.50 33.71 -1.27
C TYR A 344 2.87 34.26 0.11
N ASP A 345 3.71 35.28 0.20
CA ASP A 345 4.00 35.98 1.46
C ASP A 345 2.75 36.68 2.02
N GLU A 346 1.99 37.37 1.16
CA GLU A 346 0.72 37.99 1.55
C GLU A 346 -0.31 36.94 2.00
N LEU A 347 -0.38 35.80 1.31
CA LEU A 347 -1.21 34.65 1.69
C LEU A 347 -0.80 34.10 3.06
N LYS A 348 0.50 33.97 3.33
CA LYS A 348 1.01 33.49 4.62
C LYS A 348 0.58 34.40 5.78
N ILE A 349 0.66 35.72 5.60
CA ILE A 349 0.21 36.69 6.61
C ILE A 349 -1.30 36.59 6.85
N LYS A 350 -2.10 36.52 5.79
CA LYS A 350 -3.57 36.38 5.89
C LYS A 350 -3.97 35.09 6.60
N LEU A 351 -3.37 33.96 6.23
CA LEU A 351 -3.60 32.67 6.90
C LEU A 351 -3.28 32.74 8.39
N ARG A 352 -2.17 33.38 8.78
CA ARG A 352 -1.78 33.49 10.18
C ARG A 352 -2.80 34.26 11.03
N GLU A 353 -3.36 35.34 10.48
CA GLU A 353 -4.39 36.12 11.17
C GLU A 353 -5.72 35.36 11.24
N GLU A 354 -6.13 34.65 10.18
CA GLU A 354 -7.39 33.89 10.18
C GLU A 354 -7.34 32.65 11.08
N LEU A 355 -6.16 32.05 11.30
CA LEU A 355 -5.95 30.86 12.15
C LEU A 355 -5.61 31.20 13.61
N LYS A 356 -5.62 32.49 13.98
CA LYS A 356 -5.12 32.97 15.28
C LYS A 356 -5.88 32.40 16.48
N GLU A 357 -7.18 32.16 16.33
CA GLU A 357 -8.02 31.59 17.39
C GLU A 357 -7.69 30.10 17.60
N GLU A 358 -7.59 29.31 16.53
CA GLU A 358 -7.22 27.89 16.61
C GLU A 358 -5.79 27.69 17.14
N LEU A 359 -4.85 28.54 16.73
CA LEU A 359 -3.47 28.52 17.20
C LEU A 359 -3.36 28.84 18.70
N ARG A 360 -4.17 29.77 19.20
CA ARG A 360 -4.27 30.05 20.64
C ARG A 360 -4.81 28.86 21.40
N ALA A 361 -5.91 28.26 20.94
CA ALA A 361 -6.51 27.08 21.58
C ALA A 361 -5.52 25.90 21.69
N ILE A 362 -4.71 25.65 20.65
CA ILE A 362 -3.67 24.61 20.70
C ILE A 362 -2.53 25.00 21.65
N SER A 363 -2.09 26.25 21.61
CA SER A 363 -1.03 26.73 22.51
C SER A 363 -1.44 26.69 23.98
N ASP A 364 -2.70 26.99 24.29
CA ASP A 364 -3.25 26.96 25.65
C ASP A 364 -3.49 25.52 26.13
N SER A 365 -3.67 24.57 25.20
CA SER A 365 -3.75 23.14 25.50
C SER A 365 -2.39 22.49 25.82
N ASN A 366 -1.27 23.22 25.68
CA ASN A 366 -0.06 22.90 26.43
C ASN A 366 -0.38 23.11 27.92
N GLU A 367 -0.99 22.10 28.54
CA GLU A 367 -0.75 21.88 29.95
C GLU A 367 0.76 21.97 30.15
N ARG A 368 1.19 22.90 31.02
CA ARG A 368 2.57 22.95 31.53
C ARG A 368 3.09 21.52 31.65
N PRO A 369 4.33 21.22 31.25
CA PRO A 369 4.90 19.93 31.61
C PRO A 369 4.63 19.78 33.12
N ARG A 370 3.87 18.75 33.51
CA ARG A 370 3.53 18.49 34.91
C ARG A 370 4.76 17.92 35.61
N THR A 371 5.88 18.64 35.49
CA THR A 371 7.19 18.37 36.07
C THR A 371 7.47 19.53 37.01
N THR A 372 7.50 19.23 38.30
CA THR A 372 8.09 20.10 39.32
C THR A 372 9.62 20.02 39.22
N ASP A 373 10.17 20.36 38.06
CA ASP A 373 11.62 20.47 37.90
C ASP A 373 11.93 21.91 37.52
N ASN A 374 12.28 22.69 38.55
CA ASN A 374 12.81 24.03 38.43
C ASN A 374 14.23 23.96 37.83
N SER A 375 14.32 23.74 36.53
CA SER A 375 15.50 24.13 35.76
C SER A 375 15.02 25.03 34.63
N ALA A 376 15.41 26.29 34.70
CA ALA A 376 15.16 27.29 33.67
C ALA A 376 15.89 26.91 32.37
N HIS A 377 15.29 26.02 31.60
CA HIS A 377 15.55 25.89 30.16
C HIS A 377 14.50 26.75 29.46
N SER A 378 14.96 27.68 28.62
CA SER A 378 14.12 28.50 27.74
C SER A 378 13.13 27.60 27.02
N VAL A 379 11.84 27.66 27.39
CA VAL A 379 10.79 26.94 26.70
C VAL A 379 10.72 27.53 25.31
N ASP A 380 11.32 26.83 24.35
CA ASP A 380 11.29 27.20 22.95
C ASP A 380 9.81 27.26 22.54
N LYS A 381 9.30 28.48 22.34
CA LYS A 381 7.89 28.71 22.08
C LYS A 381 7.63 28.21 20.66
N THR A 382 7.28 26.92 20.55
CA THR A 382 7.04 26.27 19.25
C THR A 382 6.01 27.08 18.48
N ASP A 383 6.38 27.56 17.30
CA ASP A 383 5.45 28.26 16.42
C ASP A 383 4.64 27.23 15.62
N TYR A 384 3.45 26.87 16.14
CA TYR A 384 2.57 25.90 15.47
C TYR A 384 2.10 26.38 14.09
N PHE A 385 2.07 27.70 13.84
CA PHE A 385 1.70 28.21 12.51
C PHE A 385 2.73 27.80 11.46
N GLU A 386 4.03 27.94 11.77
CA GLU A 386 5.09 27.58 10.83
C GLU A 386 5.06 26.09 10.51
N LEU A 387 4.84 25.23 11.52
CA LEU A 387 4.71 23.78 11.30
C LEU A 387 3.54 23.43 10.37
N VAL A 388 2.37 24.06 10.57
CA VAL A 388 1.18 23.81 9.74
C VAL A 388 1.38 24.36 8.33
N TYR A 389 1.91 25.58 8.21
CA TYR A 389 2.17 26.21 6.93
C TYR A 389 3.18 25.42 6.11
N GLU A 390 4.27 24.94 6.72
CA GLU A 390 5.27 24.08 6.07
C GLU A 390 4.64 22.81 5.50
N CYS A 391 3.77 22.13 6.26
CA CYS A 391 3.08 20.92 5.78
C CYS A 391 2.23 21.20 4.54
N ILE A 392 1.42 22.26 4.59
CA ILE A 392 0.46 22.58 3.52
C ILE A 392 1.18 23.13 2.29
N HIS A 393 2.18 23.99 2.48
CA HIS A 393 2.91 24.64 1.40
C HIS A 393 3.83 23.65 0.68
N THR A 394 4.58 22.82 1.42
CA THR A 394 5.57 21.91 0.83
C THR A 394 4.93 20.66 0.24
N ARG A 395 3.90 20.09 0.88
CA ARG A 395 3.31 18.79 0.48
C ARG A 395 1.79 18.74 0.58
N ARG A 396 1.12 19.70 -0.07
CA ARG A 396 -0.35 19.77 -0.12
C ARG A 396 -1.01 18.43 -0.49
N ASN A 397 -0.49 17.74 -1.50
CA ASN A 397 -0.99 16.47 -2.04
C ASN A 397 -0.91 15.28 -1.06
N PHE A 398 -0.16 15.42 0.04
CA PHE A 398 -0.12 14.43 1.13
C PHE A 398 -1.22 14.68 2.16
N LEU A 399 -1.92 15.81 2.11
CA LEU A 399 -2.94 16.18 3.08
C LEU A 399 -4.32 16.00 2.48
N ASN A 400 -5.24 15.41 3.25
CA ASN A 400 -6.64 15.36 2.89
C ASN A 400 -7.52 15.59 4.12
N VAL A 401 -8.69 16.19 3.91
CA VAL A 401 -9.59 16.62 4.98
C VAL A 401 -10.96 16.03 4.71
N ILE A 402 -11.48 15.29 5.69
CA ILE A 402 -12.84 14.77 5.69
C ILE A 402 -13.71 15.77 6.45
N SER A 403 -14.44 16.58 5.68
CA SER A 403 -15.42 17.51 6.18
C SER A 403 -16.81 16.90 6.17
N LEU A 404 -17.56 17.05 7.27
CA LEU A 404 -19.00 16.79 7.28
C LEU A 404 -19.73 18.10 7.14
N SER A 405 -20.14 18.43 5.93
CA SER A 405 -21.09 19.53 5.75
C SER A 405 -22.46 19.10 6.27
N SER A 406 -23.09 19.95 7.09
CA SER A 406 -24.47 19.74 7.58
C SER A 406 -25.50 19.51 6.46
N HIS A 407 -25.19 19.99 5.24
CA HIS A 407 -26.03 19.87 4.04
C HIS A 407 -25.77 18.63 3.17
N GLN A 408 -24.75 17.82 3.47
CA GLN A 408 -24.54 16.57 2.74
C GLN A 408 -25.52 15.51 3.24
N SER A 409 -26.38 15.01 2.34
CA SER A 409 -27.32 13.91 2.62
C SER A 409 -26.63 12.55 2.71
N VAL A 410 -25.47 12.42 2.05
CA VAL A 410 -24.69 11.18 1.97
C VAL A 410 -23.52 11.24 2.95
N GLU A 411 -23.33 10.18 3.71
CA GLU A 411 -22.19 10.05 4.62
C GLU A 411 -20.88 9.89 3.84
N PRO A 412 -19.78 10.52 4.29
CA PRO A 412 -18.51 10.43 3.59
C PRO A 412 -17.98 8.99 3.64
N ASP A 413 -17.52 8.50 2.49
CA ASP A 413 -16.86 7.20 2.38
C ASP A 413 -15.40 7.33 2.83
N ILE A 414 -15.20 7.21 4.14
CA ILE A 414 -13.88 7.36 4.77
C ILE A 414 -12.86 6.38 4.18
N ASP A 415 -13.27 5.18 3.79
CA ASP A 415 -12.42 4.23 3.08
C ASP A 415 -11.91 4.79 1.76
N LEU A 416 -12.79 5.41 0.95
CA LEU A 416 -12.39 6.00 -0.33
C LEU A 416 -11.43 7.17 -0.11
N VAL A 417 -11.69 8.02 0.88
CA VAL A 417 -10.81 9.16 1.16
C VAL A 417 -9.42 8.68 1.61
N ILE A 418 -9.33 7.65 2.44
CA ILE A 418 -8.04 7.06 2.84
C ILE A 418 -7.26 6.59 1.60
N LEU A 419 -7.91 5.82 0.72
CA LEU A 419 -7.26 5.28 -0.48
C LEU A 419 -6.90 6.39 -1.49
N GLN A 420 -7.78 7.37 -1.69
CA GLN A 420 -7.49 8.55 -2.51
C GLN A 420 -6.31 9.35 -2.00
N THR A 421 -6.16 9.47 -0.68
CA THR A 421 -5.04 10.22 -0.09
C THR A 421 -3.71 9.55 -0.43
N LEU A 422 -3.66 8.21 -0.38
CA LEU A 422 -2.51 7.44 -0.84
C LEU A 422 -2.24 7.64 -2.34
N LEU A 423 -3.29 7.57 -3.17
CA LEU A 423 -3.17 7.80 -4.62
C LEU A 423 -2.70 9.23 -4.96
N ASN A 424 -3.20 10.23 -4.26
CA ASN A 424 -2.78 11.63 -4.46
C ASN A 424 -1.33 11.86 -4.03
N ALA A 425 -0.90 11.20 -2.96
CA ALA A 425 0.48 11.22 -2.52
C ALA A 425 1.41 10.65 -3.60
N THR A 426 1.08 9.47 -4.17
CA THR A 426 1.89 8.84 -5.25
C THR A 426 2.14 9.77 -6.44
N SER A 427 1.16 10.59 -6.79
CA SER A 427 1.24 11.49 -7.95
C SER A 427 2.19 12.67 -7.81
N GLY A 428 2.70 12.99 -6.62
CA GLY A 428 3.56 14.17 -6.42
C GLY A 428 4.93 13.90 -5.83
N ILE A 429 5.43 12.66 -5.88
CA ILE A 429 6.76 12.31 -5.37
C ILE A 429 7.85 12.42 -6.42
N ASP A 430 7.52 12.06 -7.66
CA ASP A 430 8.45 12.05 -8.78
C ASP A 430 7.96 12.99 -9.89
N GLU A 431 8.43 14.23 -9.86
CA GLU A 431 8.17 15.21 -10.92
C GLU A 431 8.65 14.71 -12.30
N CYS A 432 9.67 13.86 -12.32
CA CYS A 432 10.21 13.25 -13.54
C CYS A 432 9.32 12.16 -14.16
N LYS A 433 8.36 11.58 -13.41
CA LYS A 433 7.44 10.57 -13.96
C LYS A 433 6.39 11.25 -14.83
N THR A 434 6.11 10.66 -15.99
CA THR A 434 5.00 11.11 -16.83
C THR A 434 3.67 10.88 -16.10
N ASN A 435 2.65 11.69 -16.42
CA ASN A 435 1.28 11.49 -15.89
C ASN A 435 0.81 10.03 -16.09
N MET A 436 1.23 9.45 -17.21
CA MET A 436 0.91 8.10 -17.62
C MET A 436 1.54 7.02 -16.71
N GLN A 437 2.80 7.18 -16.31
CA GLN A 437 3.46 6.31 -15.33
C GLN A 437 2.81 6.41 -13.95
N ARG A 438 2.42 7.61 -13.51
CA ARG A 438 1.71 7.82 -12.23
C ARG A 438 0.37 7.10 -12.22
N LYS A 439 -0.41 7.23 -13.31
CA LYS A 439 -1.69 6.53 -13.48
C LYS A 439 -1.52 5.00 -13.43
N ARG A 440 -0.47 4.44 -14.03
CA ARG A 440 -0.14 3.01 -13.95
C ARG A 440 0.15 2.56 -12.51
N GLU A 441 0.96 3.32 -11.76
CA GLU A 441 1.26 3.03 -10.35
C GLU A 441 0.01 3.11 -9.48
N GLN A 442 -0.83 4.11 -9.70
CA GLN A 442 -2.12 4.24 -9.02
C GLN A 442 -3.04 3.04 -9.30
N LEU A 443 -3.07 2.55 -10.55
CA LEU A 443 -3.87 1.39 -10.93
C LEU A 443 -3.37 0.11 -10.29
N HIS A 444 -2.04 -0.06 -10.21
CA HIS A 444 -1.41 -1.16 -9.49
C HIS A 444 -1.84 -1.17 -8.01
N LEU A 445 -1.85 -0.02 -7.34
CA LEU A 445 -2.31 0.05 -5.95
C LEU A 445 -3.80 -0.27 -5.80
N ALA A 446 -4.63 0.16 -6.74
CA ALA A 446 -6.04 -0.20 -6.72
C ALA A 446 -6.26 -1.72 -6.86
N LEU A 447 -5.45 -2.39 -7.69
CA LEU A 447 -5.42 -3.86 -7.82
C LEU A 447 -4.97 -4.54 -6.53
N GLU A 448 -3.90 -4.03 -5.89
CA GLU A 448 -3.40 -4.56 -4.62
C GLU A 448 -4.46 -4.48 -3.51
N TRP A 449 -5.19 -3.37 -3.47
CA TRP A 449 -6.28 -3.19 -2.52
C TRP A 449 -7.57 -3.92 -2.89
N ASN A 450 -7.62 -4.53 -4.09
CA ASN A 450 -8.83 -5.13 -4.67
C ASN A 450 -10.02 -4.14 -4.69
N ARG A 451 -9.75 -2.87 -5.03
CA ARG A 451 -10.73 -1.77 -5.05
C ARG A 451 -10.99 -1.28 -6.47
N VAL A 452 -11.81 -2.06 -7.20
CA VAL A 452 -12.22 -1.74 -8.58
C VAL A 452 -12.99 -0.42 -8.68
N ASP A 453 -13.73 -0.07 -7.63
CA ASP A 453 -14.46 1.19 -7.52
C ASP A 453 -13.52 2.39 -7.52
N VAL A 454 -12.38 2.27 -6.83
CA VAL A 454 -11.34 3.31 -6.84
C VAL A 454 -10.72 3.44 -8.22
N ALA A 455 -10.38 2.33 -8.86
CA ALA A 455 -9.83 2.31 -10.21
C ALA A 455 -10.78 2.97 -11.22
N ARG A 456 -12.05 2.55 -11.26
CA ARG A 456 -13.06 3.10 -12.17
C ARG A 456 -13.34 4.58 -11.93
N ASN A 457 -13.52 4.98 -10.68
CA ASN A 457 -14.03 6.33 -10.37
C ASN A 457 -12.94 7.41 -10.33
N TYR A 458 -11.68 7.06 -10.09
CA TYR A 458 -10.61 8.03 -9.87
C TYR A 458 -9.44 7.92 -10.84
N ILE A 459 -9.18 6.73 -11.39
CA ILE A 459 -8.00 6.47 -12.23
C ILE A 459 -8.43 6.36 -13.71
N MET A 460 -9.32 5.42 -14.02
CA MET A 460 -9.82 5.12 -15.36
C MET A 460 -11.15 5.84 -15.67
N ARG A 461 -11.14 7.18 -15.60
CA ARG A 461 -12.34 7.98 -15.88
C ARG A 461 -12.67 8.10 -17.37
N ASN A 462 -11.63 8.18 -18.20
CA ASN A 462 -11.73 8.40 -19.64
C ASN A 462 -11.04 7.25 -20.38
N GLU A 463 -11.71 6.68 -21.38
CA GLU A 463 -11.20 5.57 -22.20
C GLU A 463 -10.03 6.00 -23.10
N ALA A 464 -10.02 7.24 -23.58
CA ALA A 464 -9.00 7.76 -24.51
C ALA A 464 -7.61 8.03 -23.88
N ASP A 465 -7.46 7.85 -22.57
CA ASP A 465 -6.27 8.24 -21.81
C ASP A 465 -5.22 7.12 -21.67
N TRP A 466 -5.46 5.90 -22.16
CA TRP A 466 -4.68 4.72 -21.80
C TRP A 466 -3.95 4.07 -22.98
N ASN A 467 -2.98 4.77 -23.54
CA ASN A 467 -2.04 4.20 -24.54
C ASN A 467 -0.75 3.68 -23.86
N ILE A 468 -0.90 2.84 -22.83
CA ILE A 468 0.22 2.15 -22.16
C ILE A 468 -0.04 0.65 -22.28
N ASP A 469 1.04 -0.13 -22.37
CA ASP A 469 0.96 -1.56 -22.10
C ASP A 469 0.57 -1.83 -20.64
N LEU A 470 -0.62 -2.40 -20.42
CA LEU A 470 -1.14 -2.84 -19.10
C LEU A 470 -1.20 -4.37 -18.97
N ASN A 471 -0.50 -5.11 -19.85
CA ASN A 471 -0.54 -6.57 -19.91
C ASN A 471 -0.17 -7.23 -18.58
N ASP A 472 0.81 -6.68 -17.87
CA ASP A 472 1.27 -7.15 -16.57
C ASP A 472 0.20 -6.98 -15.48
N LEU A 473 -0.46 -5.82 -15.43
CA LEU A 473 -1.55 -5.55 -14.49
C LEU A 473 -2.79 -6.39 -14.78
N PHE A 474 -3.08 -6.64 -16.06
CA PHE A 474 -4.16 -7.54 -16.46
C PHE A 474 -3.86 -8.99 -16.06
N LEU A 475 -2.63 -9.46 -16.32
CA LEU A 475 -2.18 -10.79 -15.92
C LEU A 475 -2.25 -10.95 -14.39
N LEU A 476 -1.85 -9.93 -13.63
CA LEU A 476 -1.95 -9.90 -12.18
C LEU A 476 -3.40 -10.03 -11.70
N ALA A 477 -4.33 -9.34 -12.34
CA ALA A 477 -5.76 -9.44 -12.03
C ALA A 477 -6.31 -10.86 -12.27
N LEU A 478 -5.85 -11.55 -13.33
CA LEU A 478 -6.20 -12.95 -13.59
C LEU A 478 -5.63 -13.89 -12.52
N ILE A 479 -4.34 -13.75 -12.22
CA ILE A 479 -3.63 -14.57 -11.22
C ILE A 479 -4.31 -14.46 -9.85
N ARG A 480 -4.72 -13.24 -9.46
CA ARG A 480 -5.38 -12.97 -8.17
C ARG A 480 -6.90 -13.22 -8.17
N ASN A 481 -7.45 -13.77 -9.25
CA ASN A 481 -8.88 -14.02 -9.41
C ASN A 481 -9.76 -12.76 -9.17
N GLN A 482 -9.27 -11.59 -9.59
CA GLN A 482 -9.97 -10.31 -9.43
C GLN A 482 -10.89 -10.03 -10.62
N THR A 483 -11.97 -10.81 -10.74
CA THR A 483 -12.90 -10.77 -11.89
C THR A 483 -13.46 -9.37 -12.20
N ALA A 484 -13.68 -8.54 -11.18
CA ALA A 484 -14.17 -7.18 -11.37
C ALA A 484 -13.15 -6.27 -12.08
N PHE A 485 -11.86 -6.46 -11.83
CA PHE A 485 -10.78 -5.77 -12.53
C PHE A 485 -10.60 -6.30 -13.95
N VAL A 486 -10.66 -7.62 -14.14
CA VAL A 486 -10.65 -8.22 -15.48
C VAL A 486 -11.75 -7.63 -16.34
N LYS A 487 -12.97 -7.52 -15.80
CA LYS A 487 -14.08 -6.83 -16.48
C LYS A 487 -13.75 -5.37 -16.76
N LEU A 488 -13.23 -4.62 -15.78
CA LEU A 488 -12.86 -3.21 -15.97
C LEU A 488 -11.86 -3.02 -17.12
N PHE A 489 -10.86 -3.88 -17.24
CA PHE A 489 -9.91 -3.83 -18.34
C PHE A 489 -10.55 -4.15 -19.69
N LEU A 490 -11.40 -5.17 -19.76
CA LEU A 490 -12.11 -5.53 -20.98
C LEU A 490 -13.09 -4.42 -21.42
N ASP A 491 -13.72 -3.72 -20.47
CA ASP A 491 -14.59 -2.57 -20.75
C ASP A 491 -13.81 -1.38 -21.37
N HIS A 492 -12.47 -1.34 -21.26
CA HIS A 492 -11.59 -0.32 -21.85
C HIS A 492 -10.83 -0.84 -23.09
N ASP A 493 -11.44 -1.74 -23.86
CA ASP A 493 -10.92 -2.30 -25.12
C ASP A 493 -9.55 -3.01 -25.01
N PHE A 494 -9.25 -3.59 -23.85
CA PHE A 494 -8.01 -4.35 -23.69
C PHE A 494 -8.07 -5.67 -24.49
N SER A 495 -7.28 -5.74 -25.57
CA SER A 495 -7.26 -6.87 -26.51
C SER A 495 -6.63 -8.12 -25.89
N LEU A 496 -7.46 -9.14 -25.64
CA LEU A 496 -7.00 -10.47 -25.24
C LEU A 496 -6.09 -11.12 -26.28
N THR A 497 -6.30 -10.80 -27.57
CA THR A 497 -5.53 -11.34 -28.68
C THR A 497 -4.07 -10.92 -28.61
N ASP A 498 -3.80 -9.68 -28.20
CA ASP A 498 -2.43 -9.16 -28.08
C ASP A 498 -1.75 -9.68 -26.81
N LEU A 499 -2.52 -9.91 -25.73
CA LEU A 499 -2.01 -10.51 -24.50
C LEU A 499 -1.60 -11.98 -24.71
N PHE A 500 -2.47 -12.79 -25.33
CA PHE A 500 -2.25 -14.23 -25.52
C PHE A 500 -1.50 -14.60 -26.80
N ARG A 501 -1.04 -13.60 -27.58
CA ARG A 501 -0.02 -13.82 -28.62
C ARG A 501 1.28 -14.38 -28.03
N ASP A 502 1.57 -14.00 -26.80
CA ASP A 502 2.72 -14.49 -26.04
C ASP A 502 2.37 -15.78 -25.29
N VAL A 503 2.88 -16.91 -25.81
CA VAL A 503 2.69 -18.24 -25.22
C VAL A 503 3.23 -18.30 -23.77
N ASP A 504 4.21 -17.47 -23.44
CA ASP A 504 4.85 -17.51 -22.13
C ASP A 504 3.91 -17.00 -21.02
N LYS A 505 3.06 -16.01 -21.33
CA LYS A 505 2.04 -15.49 -20.41
C LYS A 505 0.94 -16.53 -20.14
N LEU A 506 0.52 -17.28 -21.17
CA LEU A 506 -0.47 -18.33 -21.03
C LEU A 506 0.05 -19.49 -20.17
N LEU A 507 1.30 -19.89 -20.38
CA LEU A 507 1.92 -20.93 -19.57
C LEU A 507 2.08 -20.48 -18.11
N THR A 508 2.38 -19.20 -17.88
CA THR A 508 2.46 -18.62 -16.53
C THR A 508 1.14 -18.76 -15.77
N LEU A 509 0.00 -18.48 -16.43
CA LEU A 509 -1.32 -18.65 -15.82
C LEU A 509 -1.62 -20.12 -15.50
N TYR A 510 -1.35 -21.01 -16.44
CA TYR A 510 -1.62 -22.45 -16.27
C TYR A 510 -0.76 -23.06 -15.14
N ASN A 511 0.48 -22.60 -15.00
CA ASN A 511 1.39 -23.06 -13.96
C ASN A 511 1.12 -22.45 -12.58
N HIS A 512 0.45 -21.30 -12.51
CA HIS A 512 0.04 -20.71 -11.23
C HIS A 512 -0.96 -21.62 -10.50
N GLU A 513 -1.98 -22.12 -11.20
CA GLU A 513 -3.03 -23.00 -10.65
C GLU A 513 -2.45 -24.34 -10.11
N LYS A 514 -1.39 -24.85 -10.74
CA LYS A 514 -0.68 -26.06 -10.30
C LYS A 514 0.18 -25.89 -9.04
N LYS A 515 0.49 -24.67 -8.60
CA LYS A 515 1.19 -24.45 -7.32
C LYS A 515 0.24 -24.47 -6.13
N GLU A 516 -1.01 -24.01 -6.32
CA GLU A 516 -2.03 -23.99 -5.27
C GLU A 516 -2.67 -25.37 -5.04
N THR A 517 -2.72 -26.19 -6.10
CA THR A 517 -3.12 -27.59 -6.02
C THR A 517 -1.87 -28.43 -5.74
N HIS A 518 -1.75 -29.00 -4.53
CA HIS A 518 -0.59 -29.76 -4.01
C HIS A 518 -0.17 -31.03 -4.81
N ASP A 519 -0.46 -31.13 -6.10
CA ASP A 519 -0.02 -32.24 -6.96
C ASP A 519 1.34 -31.90 -7.57
N LEU A 520 2.38 -32.44 -6.93
CA LEU A 520 3.76 -32.47 -7.41
C LEU A 520 3.83 -33.16 -8.79
N VAL A 521 3.73 -32.38 -9.86
CA VAL A 521 4.26 -32.80 -11.16
C VAL A 521 5.52 -32.00 -11.41
N GLN A 522 6.65 -32.56 -10.95
CA GLN A 522 7.97 -32.26 -11.48
C GLN A 522 8.05 -32.79 -12.91
N ASP A 523 7.38 -32.16 -13.88
CA ASP A 523 7.65 -32.44 -15.29
C ASP A 523 7.89 -31.15 -16.05
N SER A 524 9.18 -30.96 -16.34
CA SER A 524 9.82 -30.36 -17.50
C SER A 524 8.92 -29.54 -18.44
N HIS A 525 9.35 -28.30 -18.70
CA HIS A 525 8.86 -27.34 -19.69
C HIS A 525 8.39 -27.91 -21.04
N ASP A 526 8.92 -29.07 -21.46
CA ASP A 526 8.58 -29.77 -22.68
C ASP A 526 7.16 -30.37 -22.69
N THR A 527 6.58 -30.69 -21.53
CA THR A 527 5.27 -31.36 -21.47
C THR A 527 4.09 -30.44 -21.76
N LEU A 528 4.19 -29.13 -21.48
CA LEU A 528 3.05 -28.22 -21.63
C LEU A 528 2.89 -27.61 -23.03
N ARG A 529 3.99 -27.33 -23.75
CA ARG A 529 3.90 -27.05 -25.19
C ARG A 529 3.30 -28.24 -25.94
N THR A 530 3.61 -29.44 -25.49
CA THR A 530 3.06 -30.70 -26.01
C THR A 530 1.58 -30.85 -25.62
N LEU A 531 1.18 -30.61 -24.37
CA LEU A 531 -0.23 -30.60 -23.94
C LEU A 531 -1.06 -29.52 -24.64
N TYR A 532 -0.50 -28.33 -24.88
CA TYR A 532 -1.18 -27.28 -25.63
C TYR A 532 -1.44 -27.72 -27.07
N LYS A 533 -0.43 -28.28 -27.76
CA LYS A 533 -0.56 -28.84 -29.12
C LYS A 533 -1.51 -30.05 -29.19
N GLU A 534 -1.47 -30.94 -28.21
CA GLU A 534 -2.21 -32.22 -28.26
C GLU A 534 -3.64 -32.13 -27.71
N ARG A 535 -3.89 -31.32 -26.67
CA ARG A 535 -5.20 -31.23 -26.00
C ARG A 535 -5.93 -29.94 -26.23
N ILE A 536 -5.24 -28.81 -26.33
CA ILE A 536 -5.88 -27.48 -26.35
C ILE A 536 -6.10 -26.98 -27.78
N GLN A 537 -5.10 -27.09 -28.65
CA GLN A 537 -5.17 -26.70 -30.07
C GLN A 537 -6.32 -27.36 -30.85
N PRO A 538 -6.67 -28.65 -30.63
CA PRO A 538 -7.84 -29.26 -31.28
C PRO A 538 -9.19 -28.72 -30.77
N LEU A 539 -9.23 -28.18 -29.54
CA LEU A 539 -10.46 -27.67 -28.92
C LEU A 539 -10.76 -26.22 -29.31
N ILE A 540 -9.73 -25.41 -29.60
CA ILE A 540 -9.86 -23.98 -29.92
C ILE A 540 -10.01 -23.74 -31.44
N GLY A 541 -9.64 -24.72 -32.28
CA GLY A 541 -9.58 -24.56 -33.74
C GLY A 541 -8.42 -23.65 -34.17
N GLY A 542 -8.09 -23.67 -35.46
CA GLY A 542 -6.86 -23.09 -36.06
C GLY A 542 -6.73 -21.56 -36.03
N PHE A 543 -7.07 -20.89 -34.93
CA PHE A 543 -6.90 -19.45 -34.74
C PHE A 543 -5.47 -19.04 -34.33
N PHE A 544 -4.62 -19.99 -33.92
CA PHE A 544 -3.21 -19.76 -33.60
C PHE A 544 -2.33 -20.70 -34.43
N GLU A 545 -1.88 -20.27 -35.60
CA GLU A 545 -0.73 -20.90 -36.27
C GLU A 545 0.55 -20.31 -35.66
N VAL A 546 1.27 -21.13 -34.89
CA VAL A 546 2.62 -20.82 -34.45
C VAL A 546 3.54 -21.07 -35.64
N ASP A 547 4.15 -20.02 -36.21
CA ASP A 547 5.20 -20.15 -37.22
C ASP A 547 6.40 -20.91 -36.64
N THR A 548 6.41 -22.22 -36.82
CA THR A 548 7.52 -23.10 -36.48
C THR A 548 8.61 -23.01 -37.55
N ALA A 549 9.35 -21.91 -37.60
CA ALA A 549 10.47 -21.73 -38.54
C ALA A 549 11.86 -21.79 -37.89
N LEU A 550 11.98 -22.10 -36.59
CA LEU A 550 13.27 -22.04 -35.86
C LEU A 550 13.74 -23.37 -35.24
N SER A 551 13.37 -24.53 -35.80
CA SER A 551 13.90 -25.82 -35.32
C SER A 551 14.35 -26.77 -36.44
N GLN A 552 14.98 -26.22 -37.49
CA GLN A 552 15.68 -27.02 -38.51
C GLN A 552 16.99 -26.35 -38.96
N LYS A 553 17.85 -26.01 -38.01
CA LYS A 553 19.28 -25.79 -38.27
C LYS A 553 20.04 -26.28 -37.05
N ASP A 554 20.19 -27.59 -36.94
CA ASP A 554 21.26 -28.26 -36.19
C ASP A 554 21.10 -29.77 -36.34
N SER A 555 21.42 -30.26 -37.54
CA SER A 555 21.84 -31.65 -37.77
C SER A 555 22.30 -31.77 -39.21
N THR A 556 23.60 -31.55 -39.45
CA THR A 556 24.38 -32.20 -40.52
C THR A 556 25.84 -31.72 -40.45
N LEU A 557 26.61 -32.36 -39.57
CA LEU A 557 28.06 -32.53 -39.64
C LEU A 557 28.28 -33.97 -39.18
N ASN A 558 28.97 -34.90 -39.84
CA ASN A 558 29.75 -35.02 -41.08
C ASN A 558 30.11 -36.55 -41.15
N PRO A 559 31.11 -37.02 -41.91
CA PRO A 559 31.29 -37.15 -43.37
C PRO A 559 31.37 -38.65 -43.81
N GLU A 560 31.29 -38.95 -45.11
CA GLU A 560 32.18 -39.95 -45.77
C GLU A 560 32.03 -39.99 -47.30
N SER A 561 33.09 -39.49 -47.96
CA SER A 561 33.76 -39.96 -49.18
C SER A 561 32.97 -40.54 -50.38
N LYS A 562 33.04 -39.87 -51.55
CA LYS A 562 33.94 -40.17 -52.69
C LYS A 562 33.42 -39.56 -54.00
N ASN A 563 34.35 -38.94 -54.74
CA ASN A 563 34.49 -38.82 -56.20
C ASN A 563 33.28 -38.26 -56.99
N GLU A 564 33.40 -37.30 -57.90
CA GLU A 564 34.32 -37.22 -59.05
C GLU A 564 34.19 -35.81 -59.67
N SER A 565 35.22 -35.42 -60.42
CA SER A 565 35.33 -34.20 -61.22
C SER A 565 34.35 -34.16 -62.40
N ASP A 566 33.98 -32.96 -62.87
CA ASP A 566 34.23 -32.50 -64.25
C ASP A 566 33.53 -31.15 -64.55
N ASP A 567 34.10 -30.49 -65.54
CA ASP A 567 33.99 -29.10 -65.97
C ASP A 567 32.70 -28.68 -66.73
N GLU A 568 32.62 -27.35 -66.97
CA GLU A 568 32.03 -26.65 -68.14
C GLU A 568 30.70 -25.83 -68.01
N LEU A 569 30.89 -24.50 -68.05
CA LEU A 569 30.38 -23.49 -69.00
C LEU A 569 28.89 -23.39 -69.42
N GLY A 570 28.37 -22.14 -69.39
CA GLY A 570 27.26 -21.64 -70.24
C GLY A 570 26.26 -20.73 -69.51
N SER A 571 26.44 -19.41 -69.42
CA SER A 571 26.08 -18.35 -70.37
C SER A 571 24.59 -18.15 -70.69
N CYS A 572 24.08 -16.99 -70.21
CA CYS A 572 23.20 -16.01 -70.88
C CYS A 572 21.71 -16.25 -71.23
N CYS A 573 20.90 -15.33 -70.67
CA CYS A 573 19.89 -14.46 -71.32
C CYS A 573 18.43 -14.92 -71.58
N GLY A 574 17.48 -14.05 -71.16
CA GLY A 574 16.10 -13.94 -71.66
C GLY A 574 15.18 -13.16 -70.68
N LEU A 575 15.19 -11.82 -70.65
CA LEU A 575 14.22 -10.89 -71.27
C LEU A 575 12.80 -10.78 -70.62
N ARG A 576 12.55 -9.59 -70.00
CA ARG A 576 11.42 -8.61 -70.16
C ARG A 576 9.96 -9.15 -70.28
N ARG A 577 8.87 -8.53 -69.80
CA ARG A 577 8.51 -7.13 -69.41
C ARG A 577 7.05 -7.12 -68.84
N TYR A 578 6.81 -6.22 -67.87
CA TYR A 578 5.66 -5.30 -67.65
C TYR A 578 4.23 -5.55 -68.19
N HIS A 579 3.21 -5.27 -67.36
CA HIS A 579 2.33 -4.08 -67.53
C HIS A 579 1.29 -3.85 -66.41
N SER A 580 1.14 -2.59 -65.97
CA SER A 580 -0.03 -1.99 -65.32
C SER A 580 -0.75 -1.06 -66.31
N PRO A 581 -2.02 -0.66 -66.06
CA PRO A 581 -2.60 0.54 -66.68
C PRO A 581 -3.45 1.38 -65.66
N PRO A 582 -4.10 2.52 -66.03
CA PRO A 582 -3.62 3.85 -65.65
C PRO A 582 -4.71 4.78 -65.05
N GLY A 583 -4.30 5.98 -64.62
CA GLY A 583 -5.20 7.06 -64.18
C GLY A 583 -5.57 8.07 -65.27
N SER A 584 -6.56 8.90 -64.98
CA SER A 584 -6.91 10.10 -65.76
C SER A 584 -7.27 11.28 -64.84
N ASN A 585 -6.59 12.40 -65.04
CA ASN A 585 -6.83 13.71 -64.43
C ASN A 585 -8.06 14.41 -65.04
N HIS A 586 -8.76 15.24 -64.25
CA HIS A 586 -9.26 16.57 -64.65
C HIS A 586 -9.41 17.47 -63.40
N GLY A 587 -9.04 18.74 -63.53
CA GLY A 587 -8.99 19.72 -62.44
C GLY A 587 -10.26 20.56 -62.26
N GLY A 588 -10.31 21.33 -61.18
CA GLY A 588 -11.34 22.33 -60.92
C GLY A 588 -11.24 22.92 -59.51
N SER A 589 -10.83 24.18 -59.42
CA SER A 589 -10.87 25.05 -58.24
C SER A 589 -12.32 25.42 -57.89
N VAL A 590 -12.74 25.41 -56.62
CA VAL A 590 -13.69 26.38 -56.01
C VAL A 590 -13.58 26.36 -54.46
N ARG A 591 -13.50 27.56 -53.87
CA ARG A 591 -13.77 27.90 -52.45
C ARG A 591 -15.25 27.71 -52.10
N SER A 592 -15.57 27.27 -50.89
CA SER A 592 -16.70 27.85 -50.13
C SER A 592 -16.69 27.49 -48.65
N GLU A 593 -16.71 28.55 -47.85
CA GLU A 593 -17.22 28.65 -46.48
C GLU A 593 -18.72 28.28 -46.36
N VAL A 594 -19.11 27.98 -45.11
CA VAL A 594 -20.46 28.14 -44.49
C VAL A 594 -21.54 27.11 -44.85
N ASN A 595 -21.84 26.20 -43.92
CA ASN A 595 -22.93 26.34 -42.93
C ASN A 595 -22.77 25.32 -41.80
#